data_AF-A0A520A4H1-F1
#
_entry.id   AF-A0A520A4H1-F1
#
_cell.length_a   1.000
_cell.length_b   1.000
_cell.length_c   1.000
_cell.angle_alpha   90.00
_cell.angle_beta   90.00
_cell.angle_gamma   90.00
#
_symmetry.space_group_name_H-M   'P 1'
#
loop_
_entity.id
_entity.type
_entity.pdbx_description
1 polymer ?
#
loop_
_entity_poly.entity_id
_entity_poly.type
_entity_poly.pdbx_seq_one_letter_code
_entity_poly.pdbx_strand_id
1 'polypeptide(L)' 'MKDKILVLGSNGQIGTELVTALRVTYGSDNVVACD' A
#
# COMPACT_ATOMS: atom_id res chain seq x y z
N MET A 1 13.04 -12.24 5.47
CA MET A 1 12.84 -11.05 4.61
C MET A 1 11.33 -10.87 4.47
N LYS A 2 10.77 -9.68 4.67
CA LYS A 2 9.34 -9.43 4.37
C LYS A 2 9.24 -8.92 2.93
N ASP A 3 8.28 -9.42 2.18
CA ASP A 3 8.01 -8.94 0.82
C ASP A 3 7.58 -7.47 0.85
N LYS A 4 8.00 -6.71 -0.17
CA LYS A 4 7.62 -5.31 -0.36
C LYS A 4 6.46 -5.24 -1.35
N ILE A 5 5.46 -4.44 -1.01
CA ILE A 5 4.25 -4.27 -1.82
C ILE A 5 4.31 -2.89 -2.47
N LEU A 6 4.18 -2.87 -3.80
CA LEU A 6 4.00 -1.65 -4.59
C LEU A 6 2.55 -1.60 -5.08
N VAL A 7 1.84 -0.52 -4.73
CA VAL A 7 0.47 -0.25 -5.20
C VAL A 7 0.54 0.84 -6.26
N LEU A 8 0.10 0.53 -7.47
CA LEU A 8 -0.05 1.48 -8.59
C LEU A 8 -1.48 2.03 -8.65
N GLY A 9 -1.66 3.27 -9.09
CA GLY A 9 -2.98 3.90 -9.13
C GLY A 9 -3.52 4.22 -7.73
N SER A 10 -2.63 4.54 -6.78
CA SER A 10 -2.97 4.59 -5.36
C SER A 10 -3.86 5.78 -4.95
N ASN A 11 -3.98 6.83 -5.78
CA ASN A 11 -4.76 8.02 -5.42
C ASN A 11 -6.26 7.88 -5.74
N GLY A 12 -6.71 6.74 -6.27
CA GLY A 12 -8.14 6.44 -6.44
C GLY A 12 -8.85 6.11 -5.12
N GLN A 13 -10.18 6.06 -5.16
CA GLN A 13 -11.01 5.69 -3.99
C GLN A 13 -10.59 4.34 -3.41
N ILE A 14 -10.42 3.33 -4.26
CA ILE A 14 -9.99 1.99 -3.85
C ILE A 14 -8.52 2.01 -3.42
N GLY A 15 -7.67 2.71 -4.18
CA GLY A 15 -6.22 2.77 -3.91
C GLY A 15 -5.91 3.32 -2.51
N THR A 16 -6.62 4.36 -2.09
CA THR A 16 -6.40 5.02 -0.80
C THR A 16 -6.74 4.10 0.37
N GLU A 17 -7.90 3.45 0.32
CA GLU A 17 -8.34 2.51 1.35
C GLU A 17 -7.46 1.25 1.37
N LEU A 18 -7.09 0.75 0.19
CA LEU A 18 -6.22 -0.42 0.05
C LEU A 18 -4.83 -0.17 0.65
N VAL A 19 -4.20 0.97 0.34
CA VAL A 19 -2.89 1.33 0.92
C VAL A 19 -2.98 1.39 2.44
N THR A 20 -4.05 1.97 2.99
CA THR A 20 -4.25 2.05 4.44
C THR A 20 -4.35 0.66 5.06
N ALA A 21 -5.19 -0.22 4.50
CA ALA A 21 -5.34 -1.59 4.96
C ALA A 21 -4.01 -2.38 4.89
N LEU A 22 -3.29 -2.28 3.76
CA LEU A 22 -2.02 -2.97 3.57
C LEU A 22 -0.95 -2.48 4.55
N ARG A 23 -0.88 -1.18 4.86
CA ARG A 23 0.08 -0.65 5.84
C ARG A 23 -0.21 -1.14 7.25
N VAL A 24 -1.48 -1.28 7.62
CA VAL A 24 -1.88 -1.88 8.90
C VAL A 24 -1.47 -3.36 8.96
N THR A 25 -1.71 -4.13 7.88
CA THR A 25 -1.44 -5.57 7.86
C THR A 25 0.04 -5.92 7.70
N TYR A 26 0.77 -5.20 6.85
CA TYR A 26 2.13 -5.54 6.43
C TYR A 26 3.20 -4.60 7.02
N GLY A 27 2.79 -3.48 7.60
CA GLY A 27 3.66 -2.43 8.13
C GLY A 27 3.93 -1.33 7.10
N SER A 28 3.93 -0.07 7.54
CA SER A 28 4.07 1.10 6.67
C SER A 28 5.31 1.07 5.78
N ASP A 29 6.45 0.64 6.31
CA ASP A 29 7.71 0.57 5.56
C ASP A 29 7.67 -0.49 4.45
N ASN A 30 6.72 -1.42 4.47
CA ASN A 30 6.60 -2.50 3.50
C ASN A 30 5.62 -2.21 2.37
N VAL A 31 4.96 -1.04 2.38
CA VAL A 31 3.96 -0.67 1.36
C VAL A 31 4.30 0.69 0.76
N VAL A 32 4.72 0.66 -0.50
CA VAL A 32 5.00 1.85 -1.30
C VAL A 32 3.80 2.12 -2.21
N ALA A 33 3.28 3.34 -2.15
CA ALA A 33 2.20 3.81 -3.00
C ALA A 33 2.77 4.64 -4.15
N CYS A 34 2.30 4.43 -5.36
CA CYS A 34 2.68 5.13 -6.57
C CYS A 34 1.43 5.35 -7.44
N ASP A 35 1.39 6.48 -8.14
CA ASP A 35 0.30 6.86 -9.02
C ASP A 35 0.84 7.28 -10.39
#